data_AF-A0A6M2EFC2-F1
#
_entry.id   AF-A0A6M2EFC2-F1
#
_cell.length_a   1.000
_cell.length_b   1.000
_cell.length_c   1.000
_cell.angle_alpha   90.00
_cell.angle_beta   90.00
_cell.angle_gamma   90.00
#
_symmetry.space_group_name_H-M   'P 1'
#
loop_
_entity.id
_entity.type
_entity.pdbx_description
1 polymer ?
#
loop_
_entity_poly.entity_id
_entity_poly.type
_entity_poly.pdbx_seq_one_letter_code
_entity_poly.pdbx_strand_id
1 'polypeptide(L)'
;MACFGDNSVRPQVVDESQQFEGFCLRAPAVKSTLLVDAFSSVSFTAQHGNFQRLLLDLTRFHARLDFPSASKFLSGATRLAQDFCNSQQPTMETVQAICPKATVSFQQQIAGPFSFRVDSGVEIDWKNKDWHMCVDDPVFAIEYALHVLGSAKAVAWYSPKHREFMVELRFFET
;
A
#
# COMPACT_ATOMS: atom_id res chain seq x y z
N MET A 1 -25.71 -23.01 -12.35
CA MET A 1 -26.98 -23.19 -11.62
C MET A 1 -27.06 -22.08 -10.58
N ALA A 2 -28.13 -21.29 -10.63
CA ALA A 2 -28.29 -20.00 -9.95
C ALA A 2 -28.81 -20.11 -8.51
N CYS A 3 -28.51 -19.09 -7.71
CA CYS A 3 -29.28 -18.48 -6.60
C CYS A 3 -28.75 -17.02 -6.50
N PHE A 4 -29.43 -15.90 -6.78
CA PHE A 4 -30.70 -15.33 -6.26
C PHE A 4 -30.84 -15.55 -4.75
N GLY A 5 -31.00 -14.57 -3.87
CA GLY A 5 -31.16 -13.12 -3.85
C GLY A 5 -31.66 -12.78 -2.43
N ASP A 6 -31.46 -11.57 -1.93
CA ASP A 6 -32.52 -10.80 -1.24
C ASP A 6 -32.02 -9.50 -0.59
N ASN A 7 -32.84 -8.48 -0.80
CA ASN A 7 -32.83 -7.22 -0.08
C ASN A 7 -33.47 -7.42 1.31
N SER A 8 -33.13 -6.54 2.25
CA SER A 8 -34.08 -5.82 3.13
C SER A 8 -33.64 -5.69 4.59
N VAL A 9 -34.08 -4.57 5.16
CA VAL A 9 -34.26 -4.22 6.57
C VAL A 9 -33.10 -3.47 7.25
N ARG A 10 -33.36 -2.17 7.40
CA ARG A 10 -32.79 -1.26 8.40
C ARG A 10 -33.23 -1.71 9.79
N PRO A 11 -32.35 -1.75 10.81
CA PRO A 11 -32.78 -1.56 12.18
C PRO A 11 -32.25 -0.21 12.70
N GLN A 12 -33.16 0.68 13.08
CA GLN A 12 -32.87 1.65 14.13
C GLN A 12 -33.08 0.92 15.46
N VAL A 13 -32.02 0.73 16.24
CA VAL A 13 -32.11 0.57 17.69
C VAL A 13 -30.95 1.33 18.32
N VAL A 14 -31.33 2.33 19.12
CA VAL A 14 -30.53 3.02 20.13
C VAL A 14 -30.19 2.01 21.22
N ASP A 15 -28.93 1.87 21.63
CA ASP A 15 -28.49 2.26 22.98
C ASP A 15 -27.03 1.82 23.28
N GLU A 16 -26.42 2.67 24.09
CA GLU A 16 -25.14 2.68 24.77
C GLU A 16 -24.30 1.39 24.86
N SER A 17 -23.05 1.49 24.39
CA SER A 17 -21.87 1.15 25.19
C SER A 17 -20.58 1.54 24.44
N GLN A 18 -19.68 2.13 25.21
CA GLN A 18 -18.36 2.61 24.81
C GLN A 18 -17.52 1.50 24.18
N GLN A 19 -17.11 1.64 22.91
CA GLN A 19 -15.88 1.00 22.43
C GLN A 19 -15.44 1.51 21.05
N PHE A 20 -14.31 2.21 21.06
CA PHE A 20 -13.38 2.44 19.95
C PHE A 20 -13.99 2.74 18.57
N GLU A 21 -14.26 4.03 18.33
CA GLU A 21 -14.32 4.57 16.96
C GLU A 21 -12.93 4.47 16.30
N GLY A 22 -12.78 3.53 15.37
CA GLY A 22 -11.57 3.34 14.59
C GLY A 22 -11.74 3.80 13.14
N PHE A 23 -11.50 5.09 12.91
CA PHE A 23 -11.18 5.74 11.62
C PHE A 23 -12.17 5.60 10.44
N CYS A 24 -13.09 6.57 10.35
CA CYS A 24 -13.73 6.95 9.09
C CYS A 24 -13.09 8.26 8.59
N LEU A 25 -12.33 8.21 7.49
CA LEU A 25 -11.84 9.42 6.82
C LEU A 25 -12.65 9.66 5.54
N ARG A 26 -13.70 10.47 5.67
CA ARG A 26 -14.41 11.11 4.54
C ARG A 26 -13.84 12.51 4.32
N ALA A 27 -13.15 12.70 3.21
CA ALA A 27 -12.79 13.99 2.63
C ALA A 27 -13.28 14.04 1.16
N PRO A 28 -13.47 15.21 0.54
CA PRO A 28 -14.21 15.34 -0.73
C PRO A 28 -13.49 14.69 -1.92
N ALA A 29 -14.25 13.97 -2.75
CA ALA A 29 -13.96 13.46 -4.10
C ALA A 29 -12.56 12.88 -4.40
N VAL A 30 -11.92 12.21 -3.44
CA VAL A 30 -10.79 11.28 -3.67
C VAL A 30 -11.21 9.90 -3.18
N LYS A 31 -11.13 8.88 -4.04
CA LYS A 31 -11.42 7.50 -3.64
C LYS A 31 -10.22 7.00 -2.83
N SER A 32 -10.37 7.02 -1.50
CA SER A 32 -9.39 6.50 -0.55
C SER A 32 -9.92 5.22 0.09
N THR A 33 -9.15 4.14 0.03
CA THR A 33 -9.49 2.86 0.68
C THR A 33 -8.36 2.46 1.62
N LEU A 34 -8.71 2.20 2.88
CA LEU A 34 -7.84 1.59 3.88
C LEU A 34 -8.28 0.14 4.07
N LEU A 35 -7.38 -0.81 3.80
CA LEU A 35 -7.61 -2.23 4.06
C LEU A 35 -6.62 -2.69 5.13
N VAL A 36 -7.16 -3.24 6.22
CA VAL A 36 -6.41 -3.79 7.35
C VAL A 36 -6.62 -5.30 7.34
N ASP A 37 -5.75 -6.04 6.65
CA ASP A 37 -5.68 -7.49 6.81
C ASP A 37 -4.87 -7.77 8.06
N ALA A 38 -5.58 -8.00 9.15
CA ALA A 38 -5.03 -8.31 10.46
C ALA A 38 -4.34 -9.69 10.42
N PHE A 39 -3.12 -9.75 9.86
CA PHE A 39 -2.01 -10.61 10.31
C PHE A 39 -0.63 -10.23 9.74
N SER A 40 -0.47 -9.21 8.86
CA SER A 40 0.89 -8.74 8.51
C SER A 40 1.03 -7.35 7.90
N SER A 41 -0.02 -6.68 7.40
CA SER A 41 0.20 -5.44 6.65
C SER A 41 -0.94 -4.43 6.68
N VAL A 42 -0.61 -3.15 6.60
CA VAL A 42 -1.55 -2.03 6.42
C VAL A 42 -1.30 -1.41 5.06
N SER A 43 -2.35 -1.22 4.27
CA SER A 43 -2.24 -0.54 2.97
C SER A 43 -3.13 0.70 2.90
N PHE A 44 -2.62 1.72 2.22
CA PHE A 44 -3.31 2.96 1.91
C PHE A 44 -3.23 3.19 0.40
N THR A 45 -4.39 3.35 -0.22
CA THR A 45 -4.48 3.70 -1.64
C THR A 45 -5.28 4.97 -1.81
N ALA A 46 -4.71 5.94 -2.54
CA ALA A 46 -5.40 7.12 -3.01
C ALA A 46 -5.36 7.14 -4.53
N GLN A 47 -6.53 7.31 -5.15
CA GLN A 47 -6.62 7.45 -6.60
C GLN A 47 -7.46 8.67 -6.97
N HIS A 48 -6.92 9.43 -7.92
CA HIS A 48 -7.61 10.47 -8.64
C HIS A 48 -7.76 10.08 -10.12
N GLY A 49 -8.96 10.28 -10.67
CA GLY A 49 -9.33 9.93 -12.06
C GLY A 49 -9.54 8.45 -12.34
N ASN A 50 -9.86 8.12 -13.59
CA ASN A 50 -10.34 6.79 -13.98
C ASN A 50 -10.07 6.42 -15.45
N PHE A 51 -8.96 6.89 -16.04
CA PHE A 51 -8.58 6.69 -17.45
C PHE A 51 -9.64 7.13 -18.48
N GLN A 52 -10.51 8.09 -18.12
CA GLN A 52 -11.55 8.60 -19.01
C GLN A 52 -11.05 9.74 -19.90
N ARG A 53 -10.07 10.51 -19.42
CA ARG A 53 -9.47 11.61 -20.17
C ARG A 53 -8.19 11.15 -20.86
N LEU A 54 -7.89 11.82 -21.97
CA LEU A 54 -6.75 11.48 -22.84
C LEU A 54 -5.40 11.79 -22.21
N LEU A 55 -5.31 12.70 -21.25
CA LEU A 55 -4.03 13.13 -20.66
C LEU A 55 -4.21 13.30 -19.16
N LEU A 56 -3.23 12.81 -18.39
CA LEU A 56 -3.12 13.01 -16.94
C LEU A 56 -4.40 12.71 -16.15
N ASP A 57 -5.25 11.79 -16.61
CA ASP A 57 -6.51 11.52 -15.91
C ASP A 57 -6.24 10.76 -14.62
N LEU A 58 -5.45 9.67 -14.70
CA LEU A 58 -5.15 8.85 -13.54
C LEU A 58 -3.87 9.32 -12.83
N THR A 59 -4.02 9.64 -11.55
CA THR A 59 -2.92 9.60 -10.57
C THR A 59 -3.29 8.64 -9.46
N ARG A 60 -2.46 7.64 -9.20
CA ARG A 60 -2.65 6.69 -8.11
C ARG A 60 -1.41 6.63 -7.24
N PHE A 61 -1.62 6.77 -5.95
CA PHE A 61 -0.62 6.56 -4.92
C PHE A 61 -1.03 5.36 -4.07
N HIS A 62 -0.11 4.45 -3.82
CA HIS A 62 -0.32 3.29 -2.99
C HIS A 62 0.86 3.14 -2.04
N ALA A 63 0.60 3.10 -0.74
CA ALA A 63 1.59 2.83 0.30
C ALA A 63 1.17 1.57 1.05
N ARG A 64 2.13 0.71 1.37
CA ARG A 64 1.92 -0.50 2.16
C ARG A 64 3.00 -0.64 3.20
N LEU A 65 2.59 -0.93 4.42
CA LEU A 65 3.41 -1.16 5.59
C LEU A 65 3.27 -2.62 5.97
N ASP A 66 4.34 -3.40 5.84
CA ASP A 66 4.40 -4.80 6.24
C ASP A 66 5.08 -4.90 7.61
N PHE A 67 4.30 -5.31 8.61
CA PHE A 67 4.74 -5.45 9.99
C PHE A 67 5.45 -6.79 10.19
N PRO A 68 6.47 -6.84 11.07
CA PRO A 68 7.01 -8.10 11.55
C PRO A 68 5.91 -8.89 12.28
N SER A 69 6.11 -10.20 12.46
CA SER A 69 5.11 -11.07 13.10
C SER A 69 4.60 -10.46 14.41
N ALA A 70 3.30 -10.60 14.70
CA ALA A 70 2.68 -9.98 15.87
C ALA A 70 3.45 -10.27 17.18
N SER A 71 3.98 -11.49 17.34
CA SER A 71 4.84 -11.86 18.47
C SER A 71 6.16 -11.08 18.56
N LYS A 72 6.85 -10.85 17.45
CA LYS A 72 8.10 -10.07 17.39
C LYS A 72 7.82 -8.59 17.61
N PHE A 73 6.75 -8.08 17.02
CA PHE A 73 6.32 -6.71 17.22
C PHE A 73 5.94 -6.45 18.69
N LEU A 74 5.09 -7.29 19.29
CA LEU A 74 4.66 -7.14 20.68
C LEU A 74 5.83 -7.27 21.65
N SER A 75 6.68 -8.29 21.50
CA SER A 75 7.85 -8.46 22.37
C SER A 75 8.86 -7.30 22.22
N GLY A 76 9.07 -6.80 21.01
CA GLY A 76 9.86 -5.59 20.76
C GLY A 76 9.24 -4.35 21.41
N ALA A 77 7.93 -4.14 21.26
CA ALA A 77 7.22 -3.00 21.83
C ALA A 77 7.23 -3.01 23.36
N THR A 78 7.03 -4.17 23.99
CA THR A 78 7.13 -4.32 25.45
C THR A 78 8.53 -3.99 25.95
N ARG A 79 9.57 -4.46 25.24
CA ARG A 79 10.97 -4.13 25.58
C ARG A 79 11.24 -2.64 25.44
N LEU A 80 10.82 -2.01 24.34
CA LEU A 80 10.98 -0.56 24.15
C LEU A 80 10.25 0.25 25.23
N ALA A 81 9.04 -0.15 25.60
CA ALA A 81 8.29 0.49 26.67
C ALA A 81 9.00 0.32 28.02
N GLN A 82 9.55 -0.87 28.29
CA GLN A 82 10.30 -1.14 29.51
C GLN A 82 11.61 -0.33 29.57
N ASP A 83 12.36 -0.28 28.46
CA ASP A 83 13.59 0.51 28.35
C ASP A 83 13.28 1.99 28.58
N PHE A 84 12.20 2.51 27.96
CA PHE A 84 11.74 3.88 28.16
C PHE A 84 11.34 4.16 29.62
N CYS A 85 10.53 3.31 30.24
CA CYS A 85 10.13 3.45 31.64
C CYS A 85 11.33 3.40 32.60
N ASN A 86 12.35 2.61 32.27
CA ASN A 86 13.57 2.50 33.05
C ASN A 86 14.63 3.56 32.69
N SER A 87 14.30 4.53 31.82
CA SER A 87 15.23 5.54 31.31
C SER A 87 16.50 4.94 30.69
N GLN A 88 16.40 3.74 30.13
CA GLN A 88 17.46 3.07 29.38
C GLN A 88 17.36 3.45 27.90
N GLN A 89 18.51 3.58 27.25
CA GLN A 89 18.54 3.85 25.82
C GLN A 89 18.14 2.56 25.07
N PRO A 90 17.09 2.59 24.24
CA PRO A 90 16.65 1.40 23.52
C PRO A 90 17.72 0.94 22.53
N THR A 91 17.97 -0.36 22.49
CA THR A 91 18.93 -0.95 21.56
C THR A 91 18.39 -0.95 20.13
N MET A 92 19.30 -0.87 19.17
CA MET A 92 18.96 -0.77 17.75
C MET A 92 18.16 -1.97 17.24
N GLU A 93 18.49 -3.16 17.74
CA GLU A 93 17.80 -4.40 17.39
C GLU A 93 16.33 -4.38 17.86
N THR A 94 16.05 -3.74 18.99
CA THR A 94 14.69 -3.63 19.54
C THR A 94 13.84 -2.67 18.71
N VAL A 95 14.44 -1.56 18.25
CA VAL A 95 13.77 -0.61 17.33
C VAL A 95 13.54 -1.24 15.96
N GLN A 96 14.51 -1.98 15.43
CA GLN A 96 14.36 -2.68 14.16
C GLN A 96 13.31 -3.80 14.24
N ALA A 97 13.18 -4.47 15.39
CA ALA A 97 12.19 -5.53 15.61
C ALA A 97 10.73 -5.07 15.57
N ILE A 98 10.47 -3.78 15.78
CA ILE A 98 9.13 -3.19 15.67
C ILE A 98 8.90 -2.45 14.34
N CYS A 99 9.96 -2.18 13.58
CA CYS A 99 9.88 -1.31 12.42
C CYS A 99 9.26 -2.05 11.23
N PRO A 100 8.13 -1.59 10.66
CA PRO A 100 7.56 -2.20 9.48
C PRO A 100 8.39 -1.88 8.24
N LYS A 101 8.39 -2.80 7.29
CA LYS A 101 8.89 -2.51 5.93
C LYS A 101 7.84 -1.68 5.21
N ALA A 102 8.26 -0.60 4.56
CA ALA A 102 7.36 0.22 3.78
C ALA A 102 7.59 -0.02 2.29
N THR A 103 6.52 -0.05 1.51
CA THR A 103 6.57 -0.01 0.05
C THR A 103 5.65 1.11 -0.41
N VAL A 104 6.10 1.86 -1.41
CA VAL A 104 5.37 2.97 -2.01
C VAL A 104 5.32 2.79 -3.51
N SER A 105 4.19 3.13 -4.09
CA SER A 105 3.94 3.04 -5.52
C SER A 105 3.24 4.31 -5.98
N PHE A 106 3.78 4.91 -7.03
CA PHE A 106 3.21 6.05 -7.72
C PHE A 106 2.93 5.67 -9.16
N GLN A 107 1.70 5.90 -9.61
CA GLN A 107 1.28 5.66 -10.98
C GLN A 107 0.63 6.92 -11.55
N GLN A 108 1.04 7.30 -12.75
CA GLN A 108 0.52 8.44 -13.49
C GLN A 108 0.20 8.02 -14.92
N GLN A 109 -1.04 8.22 -15.37
CA GLN A 109 -1.37 8.15 -16.78
C GLN A 109 -0.70 9.32 -17.50
N ILE A 110 0.03 9.04 -18.57
CA ILE A 110 0.69 10.06 -19.39
C ILE A 110 -0.27 10.50 -20.48
N ALA A 111 -0.60 9.57 -21.39
CA ALA A 111 -1.44 9.85 -22.55
C ALA A 111 -2.17 8.60 -23.03
N GLY A 112 -3.47 8.73 -23.31
CA GLY A 112 -4.34 7.65 -23.75
C GLY A 112 -4.18 6.42 -22.86
N PRO A 113 -3.90 5.23 -23.43
CA PRO A 113 -3.72 3.99 -22.67
C PRO A 113 -2.36 3.85 -21.96
N PHE A 114 -1.46 4.83 -22.07
CA PHE A 114 -0.13 4.78 -21.46
C PHE A 114 -0.14 5.31 -20.03
N SER A 115 0.46 4.55 -19.12
CA SER A 115 0.77 5.03 -17.78
C SER A 115 2.19 4.68 -17.39
N PHE A 116 2.78 5.52 -16.55
CA PHE A 116 4.06 5.30 -15.92
C PHE A 116 3.83 4.95 -14.46
N ARG A 117 4.57 3.97 -13.96
CA ARG A 117 4.52 3.54 -12.57
C ARG A 117 5.93 3.45 -12.01
N VAL A 118 6.08 3.86 -10.77
CA VAL A 118 7.30 3.68 -9.98
C VAL A 118 6.91 2.99 -8.70
N ASP A 119 7.52 1.85 -8.44
CA ASP A 119 7.38 1.09 -7.20
C ASP A 119 8.71 1.18 -6.45
N SER A 120 8.70 1.32 -5.13
CA SER A 120 9.92 1.36 -4.32
C SER A 120 9.68 0.80 -2.93
N GLY A 121 10.64 0.03 -2.43
CA GLY A 121 10.78 -0.23 -1.01
C GLY A 121 11.33 1.01 -0.29
N VAL A 122 10.95 1.16 0.97
CA VAL A 122 11.57 2.08 1.92
C VAL A 122 11.90 1.26 3.16
N GLU A 123 13.20 1.11 3.42
CA GLU A 123 13.69 0.48 4.64
C GLU A 123 14.28 1.55 5.55
N ILE A 124 13.88 1.52 6.82
CA ILE A 124 14.43 2.45 7.81
C ILE A 124 15.75 1.86 8.33
N ASP A 125 16.86 2.36 7.79
CA ASP A 125 18.20 1.97 8.25
C ASP A 125 18.63 2.89 9.39
N TRP A 126 18.50 2.38 10.60
CA TRP A 126 18.88 3.11 11.80
C TRP A 126 20.40 3.09 12.07
N LYS A 127 21.19 2.32 11.31
CA LYS A 127 22.66 2.26 11.48
C LYS A 127 23.36 3.52 10.98
N ASN A 128 22.73 4.26 10.08
CA ASN A 128 23.29 5.47 9.50
C ASN A 128 22.79 6.70 10.28
N LYS A 129 23.71 7.44 10.93
CA LYS A 129 23.36 8.58 11.78
C LYS A 129 22.81 9.78 11.02
N ASP A 130 23.08 9.86 9.71
CA ASP A 130 22.74 11.02 8.88
C ASP A 130 21.49 10.80 8.03
N TRP A 131 21.08 9.55 7.76
CA TRP A 131 19.95 9.24 6.90
C TRP A 131 19.21 7.99 7.35
N HIS A 132 18.01 8.18 7.89
CA HIS A 132 17.20 7.08 8.44
C HIS A 132 16.36 6.34 7.39
N MET A 133 16.17 6.87 6.18
CA MET A 133 15.25 6.30 5.17
C MET A 133 15.98 5.89 3.89
N CYS A 134 16.32 4.61 3.74
CA CYS A 134 16.89 4.12 2.49
C CYS A 134 15.76 3.81 1.50
N VAL A 135 15.81 4.43 0.32
CA VAL A 135 14.98 4.03 -0.82
C VAL A 135 15.58 2.75 -1.38
N ASP A 136 14.85 1.66 -1.24
CA ASP A 136 15.33 0.33 -1.63
C ASP A 136 14.56 -0.21 -2.84
N ASP A 137 15.27 -0.93 -3.70
CA ASP A 137 14.72 -1.64 -4.88
C ASP A 137 13.70 -0.83 -5.71
N PRO A 138 14.06 0.36 -6.25
CA PRO A 138 13.15 1.08 -7.13
C PRO A 138 12.92 0.28 -8.42
N VAL A 139 11.65 0.19 -8.85
CA VAL A 139 11.24 -0.43 -10.10
C VAL A 139 10.44 0.58 -10.90
N PHE A 140 10.85 0.79 -12.14
CA PHE A 140 10.19 1.70 -13.08
C PHE A 140 9.41 0.87 -14.09
N ALA A 141 8.16 1.25 -14.37
CA ALA A 141 7.31 0.54 -15.31
C ALA A 141 6.57 1.50 -16.24
N ILE A 142 6.40 1.07 -17.49
CA ILE A 142 5.51 1.68 -18.47
C ILE A 142 4.43 0.65 -18.79
N GLU A 143 3.18 1.05 -18.64
CA GLU A 143 2.01 0.21 -18.89
C GLU A 143 1.24 0.75 -20.09
N TYR A 144 0.75 -0.16 -20.93
CA TYR A 144 -0.11 0.12 -22.07
C TYR A 144 -1.36 -0.76 -22.01
N ALA A 145 -2.52 -0.14 -21.86
CA ALA A 145 -3.82 -0.82 -21.88
C ALA A 145 -4.26 -1.13 -23.32
N LEU A 146 -4.37 -2.43 -23.66
CA LEU A 146 -4.86 -2.91 -24.94
C LEU A 146 -6.38 -3.07 -24.89
N HIS A 147 -7.10 -2.06 -25.36
CA HIS A 147 -8.57 -2.09 -25.41
C HIS A 147 -9.14 -3.01 -26.51
N VAL A 148 -8.33 -3.46 -27.47
CA VAL A 148 -8.79 -4.09 -28.73
C VAL A 148 -8.86 -5.64 -28.66
N LEU A 149 -8.32 -6.26 -27.61
CA LEU A 149 -8.02 -7.71 -27.57
C LEU A 149 -8.64 -8.46 -26.38
N GLY A 150 -9.80 -8.01 -25.88
CA GLY A 150 -10.41 -8.57 -24.66
C GLY A 150 -9.53 -8.23 -23.46
N SER A 151 -9.77 -7.07 -22.84
CA SER A 151 -9.02 -6.49 -21.72
C SER A 151 -7.60 -7.06 -21.57
N ALA A 152 -6.61 -6.53 -22.27
CA ALA A 152 -5.21 -6.94 -22.10
C ALA A 152 -4.36 -5.74 -21.70
N LYS A 153 -3.18 -5.99 -21.11
CA LYS A 153 -2.24 -4.97 -20.69
C LYS A 153 -0.81 -5.42 -20.96
N ALA A 154 -0.06 -4.60 -21.69
CA ALA A 154 1.39 -4.75 -21.80
C ALA A 154 2.06 -3.93 -20.70
N VAL A 155 3.06 -4.48 -20.04
CA VAL A 155 3.85 -3.82 -19.01
C VAL A 155 5.31 -4.07 -19.30
N ALA A 156 6.09 -3.00 -19.48
CA ALA A 156 7.55 -3.09 -19.50
C ALA A 156 8.06 -2.54 -18.18
N TRP A 157 8.90 -3.28 -17.46
CA TRP A 157 9.50 -2.84 -16.20
C TRP A 157 11.00 -3.01 -16.17
N TYR A 158 11.66 -2.16 -15.39
CA TYR A 158 13.11 -2.13 -15.19
C TYR A 158 13.44 -1.92 -13.71
N SER A 159 14.32 -2.77 -13.16
CA SER A 159 14.91 -2.60 -11.83
C SER A 159 16.38 -2.20 -11.97
N PRO A 160 16.77 -0.96 -11.63
CA PRO A 160 18.17 -0.53 -11.72
C PRO A 160 19.08 -1.28 -10.74
N LYS A 161 18.57 -1.63 -9.55
CA LYS A 161 19.35 -2.34 -8.52
C LYS A 161 19.74 -3.74 -8.98
N HIS A 162 18.84 -4.45 -9.64
CA HIS A 162 19.12 -5.78 -10.19
C HIS A 162 19.65 -5.78 -11.62
N ARG A 163 19.59 -4.63 -12.33
CA ARG A 163 19.88 -4.50 -13.77
C ARG A 163 19.00 -5.44 -14.61
N GLU A 164 17.76 -5.58 -14.18
CA GLU A 164 16.79 -6.48 -14.81
C GLU A 164 15.73 -5.69 -15.57
N PHE A 165 15.37 -6.21 -16.74
CA PHE A 165 14.32 -5.68 -17.59
C PHE A 165 13.40 -6.82 -18.04
N MET A 166 12.09 -6.57 -18.03
CA MET A 166 11.10 -7.52 -18.50
C MET A 166 9.96 -6.82 -19.21
N VAL A 167 9.38 -7.52 -20.18
CA VAL A 167 8.12 -7.15 -20.82
C VAL A 167 7.11 -8.26 -20.56
N GLU A 168 5.97 -7.90 -19.98
CA GLU A 168 4.87 -8.78 -19.66
C GLU A 168 3.64 -8.40 -20.47
N LEU A 169 2.93 -9.41 -20.97
CA LEU A 169 1.61 -9.25 -21.56
C LEU A 169 0.60 -9.99 -20.68
N ARG A 170 -0.36 -9.26 -20.11
CA ARG A 170 -1.39 -9.81 -19.23
C ARG A 170 -2.74 -9.76 -19.94
N PHE A 171 -3.41 -10.90 -20.05
CA PHE A 171 -4.77 -11.01 -20.58
C PHE A 171 -5.75 -11.10 -19.41
N PHE A 172 -6.87 -10.37 -19.47
CA PHE A 172 -7.97 -10.49 -18.53
C PHE A 172 -9.07 -11.31 -19.21
N GLU A 173 -9.45 -12.42 -18.58
CA GLU A 173 -10.54 -13.28 -19.06
C GLU A 173 -11.88 -12.55 -18.87
N THR A 174 -12.73 -12.59 -19.90
CA THR A 174 -14.10 -12.04 -19.91
C THR A 174 -15.14 -13.12 -19.72
#